data_AF-A0A832UML5-F1
#
_entry.id   AF-A0A832UML5-F1
#
_cell.length_a   1.000
_cell.length_b   1.000
_cell.length_c   1.000
_cell.angle_alpha   90.00
_cell.angle_beta   90.00
_cell.angle_gamma   90.00
#
_symmetry.space_group_name_H-M   'P 1'
#
loop_
_entity.id
_entity.type
_entity.pdbx_description
1 polymer ?
#
loop_
_entity_poly.entity_id
_entity_poly.type
_entity_poly.pdbx_seq_one_letter_code
_entity_poly.pdbx_strand_id
1 'polypeptide(L)' 'MENFSLNSAKSFLGKHVNLHLKDGAVIVNVQLTRVRKGLGKGNLIEYVPYGNRKVAQIPLHQIAWAELLSLCLFQTAG' A
#
# COMPACT_ATOMS: atom_id res chain seq x y z
N MET A 1 0.97 -16.94 -9.59
CA MET A 1 1.58 -15.78 -8.91
C MET A 1 1.25 -15.90 -7.43
N GLU A 2 2.23 -15.83 -6.54
CA GLU A 2 1.97 -15.88 -5.10
C GLU A 2 1.08 -14.69 -4.69
N ASN A 3 0.11 -14.93 -3.80
CA ASN A 3 -0.74 -13.87 -3.29
C ASN A 3 0.09 -12.87 -2.45
N PHE A 4 -0.23 -11.58 -2.54
CA PHE A 4 0.36 -10.58 -1.66
C PHE A 4 0.09 -10.93 -0.19
N SER A 5 1.14 -11.31 0.53
CA SER A 5 1.03 -11.88 1.87
C SER A 5 0.97 -10.80 2.95
N LEU A 6 0.53 -11.19 4.15
CA LEU A 6 0.58 -10.31 5.32
C LEU A 6 2.02 -9.93 5.71
N ASN A 7 3.00 -10.81 5.49
CA ASN A 7 4.40 -10.47 5.72
C ASN A 7 4.92 -9.46 4.70
N SER A 8 4.53 -9.61 3.43
CA SER A 8 4.83 -8.63 2.38
C SER A 8 4.21 -7.27 2.75
N ALA A 9 2.94 -7.23 3.15
CA ALA A 9 2.31 -5.98 3.59
C ALA A 9 3.03 -5.31 4.77
N LYS A 10 3.46 -6.09 5.77
CA LYS A 10 4.20 -5.59 6.93
C LYS A 10 5.55 -4.98 6.56
N SER A 11 6.25 -5.51 5.55
CA SER A 11 7.55 -4.98 5.12
C SER A 11 7.46 -3.61 4.45
N PHE A 12 6.26 -3.17 4.05
CA PHE A 12 5.98 -1.87 3.45
C PHE A 12 5.40 -0.83 4.43
N LEU A 13 5.18 -1.18 5.70
CA LEU A 13 4.69 -0.22 6.69
C LEU A 13 5.64 0.98 6.81
N GLY A 14 5.06 2.18 6.81
CA GLY A 14 5.76 3.46 6.82
C GLY A 14 6.31 3.91 5.46
N LYS A 15 6.28 3.04 4.44
CA LYS A 15 6.87 3.33 3.11
C LYS A 15 5.81 3.84 2.14
N HIS A 16 6.27 4.65 1.19
CA HIS A 16 5.49 5.06 0.02
C HIS A 16 5.56 3.98 -1.05
N VAL A 17 4.40 3.54 -1.54
CA VAL A 17 4.28 2.48 -2.54
C VAL A 17 3.19 2.79 -3.56
N ASN A 18 3.25 2.12 -4.70
CA ASN A 18 2.08 1.90 -5.54
C ASN A 18 1.47 0.53 -5.20
N LEU A 19 0.16 0.47 -4.96
CA LEU A 19 -0.56 -0.78 -4.74
C LEU A 19 -1.20 -1.22 -6.06
N HIS A 20 -0.72 -2.32 -6.62
CA HIS A 20 -1.30 -2.94 -7.80
C HIS A 20 -2.39 -3.91 -7.38
N LEU A 21 -3.61 -3.71 -7.89
CA LEU A 21 -4.78 -4.49 -7.55
C LEU A 21 -5.00 -5.63 -8.55
N LYS A 22 -5.72 -6.66 -8.11
CA LYS A 22 -6.00 -7.84 -8.93
C LYS A 22 -6.93 -7.56 -10.12
N ASP A 23 -7.71 -6.50 -10.07
CA ASP A 23 -8.57 -6.04 -11.17
C ASP A 23 -7.80 -5.18 -12.21
N GLY A 24 -6.51 -4.97 -12.01
CA GLY A 24 -5.66 -4.16 -12.88
C GLY A 24 -5.60 -2.67 -12.50
N ALA A 25 -6.39 -2.21 -11.54
CA ALA A 25 -6.28 -0.85 -11.03
C ALA A 25 -4.99 -0.67 -10.20
N VAL A 26 -4.53 0.58 -10.09
CA VAL A 26 -3.35 0.95 -9.29
C VAL A 26 -3.69 2.12 -8.38
N ILE A 27 -3.43 1.95 -7.08
CA ILE A 27 -3.50 3.04 -6.11
C ILE A 27 -2.09 3.61 -5.96
N VAL A 28 -1.88 4.79 -6.52
CA VAL A 28 -0.55 5.39 -6.66
C VAL A 28 -0.16 6.26 -5.47
N ASN A 29 1.13 6.27 -5.15
CA ASN A 29 1.75 7.15 -4.16
C ASN A 29 1.00 7.21 -2.83
N VAL A 30 0.91 6.06 -2.18
CA VAL A 30 0.29 5.92 -0.86
C VAL A 30 1.31 5.48 0.16
N GLN A 31 1.20 5.99 1.38
CA GLN A 31 1.96 5.48 2.51
C GLN A 31 1.16 4.39 3.22
N LEU A 32 1.72 3.18 3.37
CA LEU A 32 1.10 2.12 4.16
C LEU A 32 1.27 2.43 5.65
N THR A 33 0.18 2.55 6.40
CA THR A 33 0.21 2.99 7.79
C THR A 33 -0.07 1.89 8.79
N ARG A 34 -0.93 0.92 8.46
CA ARG A 34 -1.28 -0.17 9.37
C ARG A 34 -1.81 -1.40 8.62
N VAL A 35 -1.57 -2.58 9.20
CA VAL A 35 -2.29 -3.81 8.83
C VAL A 35 -3.30 -4.10 9.94
N ARG A 36 -4.59 -4.14 9.63
CA ARG A 36 -5.65 -4.50 10.57
C ARG A 36 -6.15 -5.91 10.29
N LYS A 37 -6.38 -6.69 11.35
CA LYS A 37 -7.09 -7.96 11.24
C LYS A 37 -8.59 -7.66 11.10
N GLY A 38 -9.17 -7.95 9.95
CA GLY A 38 -10.61 -7.79 9.76
C GLY A 38 -11.38 -8.92 10.43
N LEU A 39 -12.54 -8.62 10.99
CA LEU A 39 -13.51 -9.63 11.42
C LEU A 39 -14.17 -10.23 10.17
N GLY A 40 -13.89 -11.50 9.89
CA GLY A 40 -14.55 -12.29 8.82
C GLY A 40 -14.06 -12.07 7.38
N LYS A 41 -13.69 -10.84 6.97
CA LYS A 41 -13.34 -10.52 5.56
C LYS A 41 -11.83 -10.54 5.23
N GLY A 42 -11.00 -11.07 6.13
CA GLY A 42 -9.55 -11.08 6.01
C GLY A 42 -8.88 -9.78 6.45
N ASN A 43 -7.57 -9.69 6.27
CA ASN A 43 -6.79 -8.52 6.72
C ASN A 43 -7.05 -7.29 5.83
N LEU A 44 -7.03 -6.11 6.43
CA LEU A 44 -7.16 -4.81 5.78
C LEU A 44 -5.82 -4.07 5.84
N ILE A 45 -5.49 -3.37 4.76
CA ILE A 45 -4.36 -2.45 4.68
C ILE A 45 -4.91 -1.03 4.80
N GLU A 46 -4.40 -0.29 5.79
CA GLU A 46 -4.61 1.15 5.89
C GLU A 46 -3.49 1.88 5.15
N TYR A 47 -3.88 2.89 4.39
CA TYR A 47 -2.94 3.74 3.68
C TYR A 47 -3.40 5.20 3.69
N VAL A 48 -2.46 6.10 3.45
CA VAL A 48 -2.71 7.53 3.30
C VAL A 48 -2.19 7.97 1.92
N PRO A 49 -3.05 8.48 1.03
CA PRO A 49 -2.60 9.01 -0.26
C PRO A 49 -1.73 10.26 -0.10
N TYR A 50 -0.73 10.42 -0.96
CA TYR A 50 0.04 11.65 -0.99
C TYR A 50 -0.86 12.88 -1.26
N GLY A 51 -0.62 13.97 -0.55
CA GLY A 51 -1.42 15.19 -0.63
C GLY A 51 -2.79 15.13 0.08
N ASN A 52 -3.24 13.96 0.54
CA ASN A 52 -4.50 13.80 1.26
C ASN A 52 -4.28 13.14 2.62
N ARG A 53 -4.62 13.84 3.72
CA ARG A 53 -4.41 13.34 5.08
C ARG A 53 -5.46 12.31 5.55
N LYS A 54 -6.45 11.98 4.73
CA LYS A 54 -7.49 11.01 5.10
C LYS A 54 -6.98 9.58 4.92
N VAL A 55 -7.13 8.78 5.98
CA VAL A 55 -6.84 7.33 5.95
C VAL A 55 -7.88 6.63 5.10
N ALA A 56 -7.42 5.78 4.19
CA ALA A 56 -8.24 4.86 3.40
C ALA A 56 -7.84 3.42 3.70
N GLN A 57 -8.69 2.47 3.30
CA GLN A 57 -8.51 1.05 3.57
C GLN A 57 -8.77 0.20 2.34
N ILE A 58 -8.04 -0.90 2.19
CA ILE A 58 -8.28 -1.90 1.14
C ILE A 58 -8.07 -3.32 1.69
N PRO A 59 -8.88 -4.32 1.30
CA PRO A 59 -8.65 -5.70 1.67
C PRO A 59 -7.35 -6.25 1.08
N LEU A 60 -6.54 -6.92 1.91
CA LEU A 60 -5.27 -7.53 1.51
C LEU A 60 -5.45 -8.47 0.31
N HIS A 61 -6.56 -9.22 0.27
CA HIS A 61 -6.83 -10.18 -0.80
C HIS A 61 -7.06 -9.55 -2.17
N GLN A 62 -7.35 -8.24 -2.25
CA GLN A 62 -7.51 -7.49 -3.50
C GLN A 62 -6.17 -6.98 -4.05
N ILE A 63 -5.12 -6.97 -3.23
CA ILE A 63 -3.79 -6.52 -3.64
C ILE A 63 -3.07 -7.67 -4.36
N ALA A 64 -2.55 -7.40 -5.56
CA ALA A 64 -1.73 -8.32 -6.32
C ALA A 64 -0.26 -8.23 -5.88
N TRP A 65 0.29 -7.02 -5.81
CA TRP A 65 1.64 -6.74 -5.32
C TRP A 65 1.79 -5.24 -4.98
N ALA A 66 2.91 -4.88 -4.35
CA ALA A 66 3.24 -3.50 -4.01
C ALA A 66 4.61 -3.13 -4.59
N GLU A 67 4.67 -1.98 -5.26
CA GLU A 67 5.89 -1.38 -5.78
C GLU A 67 6.41 -0.35 -4.80
N LEU A 68 7.62 -0.51 -4.28
CA LEU A 68 8.23 0.54 -3.46
C LEU A 68 8.53 1.75 -4.35
N LEU A 69 8.04 2.93 -3.95
CA LEU A 69 8.49 4.16 -4.59
C LEU A 69 9.93 4.41 -4.16
N SER A 70 10.86 4.24 -5.12
CA SER A 70 12.25 4.57 -4.91
C SER A 70 12.38 6.05 -4.56
N LEU A 71 13.12 6.35 -3.49
CA LEU A 71 13.42 7.72 -3.03
C LEU A 71 14.37 8.48 -3.97
N CYS A 72 14.72 7.93 -5.12
CA CYS A 72 15.42 8.69 -6.16
C CYS A 72 14.41 9.63 -6.85
N LEU A 73 14.61 10.95 -6.69
CA LEU A 73 13.83 12.11 -7.17
C LEU A 73 12.80 12.63 -6.14
N PHE A 74 12.90 13.85 -5.57
CA PHE A 74 13.51 15.09 -6.06
C PHE A 74 14.33 15.78 -4.95
N GLN A 75 15.66 15.78 -5.06
CA GLN A 75 16.42 16.92 -4.54
C GLN A 75 16.16 18.06 -5.53
N THR A 76 15.23 18.96 -5.19
CA THR A 76 15.27 20.30 -5.78
C THR A 76 16.63 20.88 -5.44
N ALA A 77 17.49 21.00 -6.44
CA ALA A 77 18.67 21.86 -6.33
C ALA A 77 18.15 23.25 -5.97
N GLY A 78 18.35 23.65 -4.72
CA GLY A 78 18.19 25.02 -4.26
C GLY A 78 19.49 25.79 -4.48
#